data_AF-A0A0S7YV29-F1
#
_entry.id   AF-A0A0S7YV29-F1
#
_cell.length_a   1.000
_cell.length_b   1.000
_cell.length_c   1.000
_cell.angle_alpha   90.00
_cell.angle_beta   90.00
_cell.angle_gamma   90.00
#
_symmetry.space_group_name_H-M   'P 1'
#
loop_
_entity.id
_entity.type
_entity.pdbx_description
1 polymer ?
#
loop_
_entity_poly.entity_id
_entity_poly.type
_entity_poly.pdbx_seq_one_letter_code
_entity_poly.pdbx_strand_id
1 'polypeptide(L)'
;MIPQELLAVDATRALQPDMLVRYGIQVLLLCASGFFSGSETALFSLSHADLRQLRRERHRHAQTLHGLLDEPRKLIVSILCGNEIVNIAAVANMTGILIALFGTARAGWISVLVMLPLLLLVG
;
A
#
# COMPACT_ATOMS: atom_id res chain seq x y z
N MET A 1 -9.66 0.88 -38.43
CA MET A 1 -9.64 -0.59 -38.31
C MET A 1 -8.63 -0.92 -37.23
N ILE A 2 -9.07 -1.12 -35.98
CA ILE A 2 -8.15 -1.43 -34.87
C ILE A 2 -7.82 -2.92 -34.95
N PRO A 3 -6.54 -3.32 -35.10
CA PRO A 3 -6.18 -4.73 -35.27
C PRO A 3 -6.56 -5.55 -34.03
N GLN A 4 -7.17 -6.73 -34.25
CA GLN A 4 -7.68 -7.62 -33.19
C GLN A 4 -6.58 -8.29 -32.36
N GLU A 5 -5.32 -8.21 -32.80
CA GLU A 5 -4.10 -8.54 -32.05
C GLU A 5 -3.96 -7.71 -30.76
N LEU A 6 -4.62 -6.55 -30.69
CA LEU A 6 -4.50 -5.57 -29.62
C LEU A 6 -5.39 -5.88 -28.40
N LEU A 7 -6.11 -7.01 -28.41
CA LEU A 7 -6.94 -7.53 -27.31
C LEU A 7 -6.49 -8.91 -26.81
N ALA A 8 -5.44 -9.50 -27.40
CA ALA A 8 -4.84 -10.72 -26.91
C ALA A 8 -4.11 -10.41 -25.60
N VAL A 9 -4.79 -10.54 -24.47
CA VAL A 9 -4.11 -10.76 -23.19
C VAL A 9 -3.24 -11.99 -23.41
N ASP A 10 -1.92 -11.82 -23.24
CA ASP A 10 -0.99 -12.95 -23.23
C ASP A 10 -1.26 -13.80 -21.96
N ALA A 11 -2.34 -14.59 -22.00
CA ALA A 11 -2.77 -15.43 -20.88
C ALA A 11 -1.70 -16.47 -20.51
N THR A 12 -0.84 -16.82 -21.46
CA THR A 12 0.36 -17.65 -21.27
C THR A 12 1.44 -16.94 -20.45
N ARG A 13 1.58 -15.61 -20.54
CA ARG A 13 2.46 -14.82 -19.66
C ARG A 13 1.89 -14.66 -18.26
N ALA A 14 0.58 -14.55 -18.12
CA ALA A 14 -0.06 -14.37 -16.81
C ALA A 14 0.23 -15.50 -15.80
N LEU A 15 0.46 -16.73 -16.28
CA LEU A 15 0.82 -17.88 -15.45
C LEU A 15 2.34 -18.09 -15.26
N GLN A 16 3.19 -17.21 -15.80
CA GLN A 16 4.62 -17.35 -15.62
C GLN A 16 5.02 -17.11 -14.14
N PRO A 17 6.04 -17.82 -13.64
CA PRO A 17 6.44 -17.73 -12.23
C PRO A 17 6.85 -16.32 -11.81
N ASP A 18 7.39 -15.50 -12.71
CA ASP A 18 7.70 -14.09 -12.45
C ASP A 18 6.44 -13.24 -12.23
N MET A 19 5.35 -13.51 -12.95
CA MET A 19 4.06 -12.84 -12.74
C MET A 19 3.42 -13.25 -11.42
N LEU A 20 3.48 -14.53 -11.06
CA LEU A 20 2.97 -15.01 -9.78
C LEU A 20 3.69 -14.32 -8.60
N VAL A 21 5.01 -14.16 -8.69
CA VAL A 21 5.78 -13.39 -7.69
C VAL A 21 5.32 -11.94 -7.65
N ARG A 22 5.14 -11.29 -8.80
CA ARG A 22 4.66 -9.90 -8.86
C ARG A 22 3.26 -9.73 -8.27
N TYR A 23 2.35 -10.67 -8.50
CA TYR A 23 1.03 -10.67 -7.87
C TYR A 23 1.11 -10.89 -6.36
N GLY A 24 1.96 -11.80 -5.90
CA GLY A 24 2.21 -12.01 -4.47
C GLY A 24 2.75 -10.75 -3.78
N ILE A 25 3.72 -10.08 -4.40
CA ILE A 25 4.25 -8.79 -3.94
C ILE A 25 3.15 -7.74 -3.93
N GLN A 26 2.30 -7.69 -4.95
CA GLN A 26 1.20 -6.73 -5.03
C GLN A 26 0.23 -6.89 -3.85
N VAL A 27 -0.19 -8.12 -3.55
CA VAL A 27 -1.08 -8.40 -2.41
C VAL A 27 -0.42 -7.98 -1.10
N LEU A 28 0.86 -8.30 -0.91
CA LEU A 28 1.61 -7.89 0.28
C LEU A 28 1.65 -6.37 0.43
N LEU A 29 1.91 -5.64 -0.66
CA LEU A 29 1.94 -4.17 -0.66
C LEU A 29 0.57 -3.57 -0.33
N LEU A 30 -0.53 -4.14 -0.83
CA LEU A 30 -1.88 -3.68 -0.49
C LEU A 30 -2.22 -3.94 0.97
N CYS A 31 -1.84 -5.10 1.53
CA CYS A 31 -2.00 -5.37 2.95
C CYS A 31 -1.17 -4.40 3.81
N ALA A 32 0.06 -4.10 3.40
CA ALA A 32 0.91 -3.13 4.09
C ALA A 32 0.31 -1.71 4.04
N SER A 33 -0.21 -1.29 2.89
CA SER A 33 -0.88 0.01 2.72
C SER A 33 -2.08 0.14 3.68
N GLY A 34 -2.95 -0.87 3.70
CA GLY A 34 -4.08 -0.91 4.64
C GLY A 34 -3.66 -0.93 6.11
N PHE A 35 -2.53 -1.56 6.46
CA PHE A 35 -1.97 -1.50 7.81
C PHE A 35 -1.52 -0.09 8.21
N PHE A 36 -0.85 0.64 7.31
CA PHE A 36 -0.41 2.01 7.58
C PHE A 36 -1.60 2.97 7.67
N SER A 37 -2.55 2.90 6.74
CA SER A 37 -3.77 3.73 6.77
C SER A 37 -4.65 3.44 8.01
N GLY A 38 -4.78 2.16 8.39
CA GLY A 38 -5.44 1.77 9.63
C GLY A 38 -4.71 2.27 10.89
N SER A 39 -3.38 2.26 10.88
CA SER A 39 -2.55 2.79 11.98
C SER A 39 -2.67 4.31 12.11
N GLU A 40 -2.76 5.03 10.98
CA GLU A 40 -3.02 6.47 10.96
C GLU A 40 -4.39 6.79 11.58
N THR A 41 -5.44 6.10 11.12
CA THR A 41 -6.80 6.29 11.63
C THR A 41 -6.88 5.99 13.13
N ALA A 42 -6.26 4.88 13.58
CA ALA A 42 -6.22 4.52 14.99
C ALA A 42 -5.50 5.60 15.83
N LEU A 43 -4.35 6.09 15.36
CA LEU A 43 -3.57 7.11 16.06
C LEU A 43 -4.27 8.48 16.10
N PHE A 44 -4.98 8.86 15.04
CA PHE A 44 -5.81 10.07 15.01
C PHE A 44 -7.08 9.96 15.87
N SER A 45 -7.61 8.75 16.06
CA SER A 45 -8.78 8.52 16.92
C SER A 45 -8.48 8.61 18.42
N LEU A 46 -7.21 8.49 18.83
CA LEU A 46 -6.80 8.55 20.23
C LEU A 46 -6.91 9.97 20.80
N SER A 47 -7.63 10.11 21.91
CA SER A 47 -7.70 11.36 22.65
C SER A 47 -6.51 11.53 23.62
N HIS A 48 -6.32 12.76 24.12
CA HIS A 48 -5.35 13.02 25.20
C HIS A 48 -5.62 12.22 26.48
N ALA A 49 -6.87 11.77 26.71
CA ALA A 49 -7.20 10.91 27.84
C ALA A 49 -6.73 9.48 27.59
N ASP A 50 -6.94 8.94 26.38
CA ASP A 50 -6.52 7.60 25.97
C ASP A 50 -5.01 7.46 25.99
N LEU A 51 -4.28 8.46 25.49
CA LEU A 51 -2.82 8.50 25.56
C LEU A 51 -2.31 8.46 27.01
N ARG A 52 -2.98 9.18 27.93
CA ARG A 52 -2.63 9.17 29.36
C ARG A 52 -2.96 7.83 30.03
N GLN A 53 -4.02 7.16 29.62
CA GLN A 53 -4.39 5.83 30.11
C GLN A 53 -3.41 4.76 29.61
N LEU A 54 -3.11 4.74 28.31
CA LEU A 54 -2.09 3.89 27.69
C LEU A 54 -0.73 4.06 28.36
N ARG A 55 -0.42 5.28 28.84
CA ARG A 55 0.81 5.56 29.59
C ARG A 55 0.85 4.97 31.00
N ARG A 56 -0.31 4.67 31.58
CA ARG A 56 -0.42 4.08 32.94
C ARG A 56 -0.39 2.55 32.91
N GLU A 57 -0.72 1.94 31.77
CA GLU A 57 -0.71 0.49 31.61
C GLU A 57 0.74 -0.04 31.48
N ARG A 58 1.17 -0.85 32.46
CA ARG A 58 2.48 -1.52 32.44
C ARG A 58 2.40 -2.85 31.69
N HIS A 59 2.64 -2.80 30.38
CA HIS A 59 2.86 -3.97 29.53
C HIS A 59 4.35 -4.29 29.34
N ARG A 60 4.67 -5.52 28.94
CA ARG A 60 6.06 -5.97 28.68
C ARG A 60 6.76 -5.17 27.57
N HIS A 61 5.99 -4.55 26.67
CA HIS A 61 6.43 -3.65 25.60
C HIS A 61 6.13 -2.17 25.89
N ALA A 62 5.72 -1.84 27.12
CA ALA A 62 5.27 -0.50 27.46
C ALA A 62 6.36 0.56 27.32
N GLN A 63 7.64 0.21 27.53
CA GLN A 63 8.73 1.18 27.37
C GLN A 63 8.85 1.69 25.93
N THR A 64 8.76 0.80 24.94
CA THR A 64 8.80 1.18 23.52
C THR A 64 7.55 1.95 23.13
N LEU A 65 6.37 1.50 23.58
CA LEU A 65 5.11 2.18 23.31
C LEU A 65 5.09 3.59 23.93
N HIS A 66 5.56 3.76 25.16
CA HIS A 66 5.67 5.08 25.79
C HIS A 66 6.62 5.99 25.03
N GLY A 67 7.78 5.51 24.58
CA GLY A 67 8.71 6.30 23.77
C GLY A 67 8.10 6.75 22.43
N LEU A 68 7.29 5.90 21.79
CA LEU A 68 6.58 6.26 20.54
C LEU A 68 5.42 7.25 20.79
N LEU A 69 4.71 7.11 21.92
CA LEU A 69 3.59 7.97 22.31
C LEU A 69 4.02 9.29 22.98
N ASP A 70 5.27 9.43 23.41
CA ASP A 70 5.83 10.69 23.91
C ASP A 70 6.03 11.71 22.78
N GLU A 71 6.22 11.23 21.55
CA GLU A 71 6.34 12.05 20.34
C GLU A 71 5.35 11.59 19.25
N PRO A 72 4.03 11.67 19.50
CA PRO A 72 3.02 11.12 18.59
C PRO A 72 3.08 11.79 17.21
N ARG A 73 3.55 13.04 17.15
CA ARG A 73 3.80 13.75 15.89
C ARG A 73 4.86 13.07 15.02
N LYS A 74 5.95 12.55 15.61
CA LYS A 74 6.96 11.81 14.85
C LYS A 74 6.42 10.46 14.40
N LEU A 75 5.64 9.79 15.25
CA LEU A 75 4.98 8.54 14.92
C LEU A 75 4.04 8.69 13.71
N ILE A 76 3.17 9.71 13.71
CA ILE A 76 2.26 10.02 12.58
C ILE A 76 3.07 10.24 11.30
N VAL A 77 4.13 11.07 11.34
CA VAL A 77 4.95 11.36 10.17
C VAL A 77 5.61 10.09 9.62
N SER A 78 6.09 9.21 10.48
CA SER A 78 6.66 7.91 10.06
C SER A 78 5.61 6.98 9.45
N ILE A 79 4.39 6.93 10.00
CA ILE A 79 3.28 6.13 9.45
C ILE A 79 2.86 6.66 8.08
N LEU A 80 2.66 7.98 7.93
CA LEU A 80 2.34 8.60 6.65
C LEU A 80 3.43 8.31 5.62
N CYS A 81 4.70 8.50 5.98
CA CYS A 81 5.81 8.25 5.07
C CYS A 81 5.87 6.78 4.64
N GLY A 82 5.61 5.84 5.57
CA GLY A 82 5.47 4.42 5.28
C GLY A 82 4.33 4.13 4.30
N ASN A 83 3.16 4.72 4.52
CA ASN A 83 2.01 4.59 3.63
C ASN A 83 2.34 5.05 2.20
N GLU A 84 2.92 6.24 2.06
CA GLU A 84 3.30 6.81 0.77
C GLU A 84 4.33 5.95 0.02
N ILE A 85 5.35 5.43 0.73
CA ILE A 85 6.37 4.56 0.13
C ILE A 85 5.72 3.26 -0.39
N VAL A 86 4.86 2.64 0.41
CA VAL A 86 4.16 1.40 0.02
C VAL A 86 3.25 1.66 -1.17
N ASN A 87 2.52 2.78 -1.18
CA ASN A 87 1.65 3.17 -2.28
C ASN A 87 2.44 3.36 -3.58
N ILE A 88 3.56 4.08 -3.56
CA ILE A 88 4.42 4.26 -4.73
C ILE A 88 4.97 2.92 -5.22
N ALA A 89 5.43 2.05 -4.31
CA ALA A 89 5.90 0.72 -4.66
C ALA A 89 4.80 -0.13 -5.31
N ALA A 90 3.57 -0.04 -4.79
CA ALA A 90 2.42 -0.73 -5.36
C ALA A 90 2.14 -0.24 -6.78
N VAL A 91 2.12 1.08 -7.03
CA VAL A 91 1.92 1.66 -8.38
C VAL A 91 3.01 1.19 -9.33
N ALA A 92 4.27 1.22 -8.89
CA ALA A 92 5.41 0.83 -9.73
C ALA A 92 5.31 -0.65 -10.12
N ASN A 93 4.99 -1.54 -9.17
CA ASN A 93 4.83 -2.97 -9.45
C ASN A 93 3.62 -3.25 -10.35
N MET A 94 2.46 -2.64 -10.08
CA MET A 94 1.27 -2.77 -10.92
C MET A 94 1.52 -2.27 -12.35
N THR A 95 2.23 -1.16 -12.50
CA THR A 95 2.61 -0.64 -13.82
C THR A 95 3.47 -1.66 -14.58
N GLY A 96 4.43 -2.30 -13.90
CA GLY A 96 5.22 -3.39 -14.48
C GLY A 96 4.38 -4.59 -14.92
N ILE A 97 3.41 -5.01 -14.09
CA ILE A 97 2.45 -6.08 -14.43
C ILE A 97 1.65 -5.69 -15.67
N LEU A 98 1.08 -4.49 -15.71
CA LEU A 98 0.26 -4.02 -16.82
C LEU A 98 1.06 -3.87 -18.12
N ILE A 99 2.31 -3.39 -18.05
CA ILE A 99 3.20 -3.33 -19.23
C ILE A 99 3.42 -4.72 -19.80
N ALA A 100 3.64 -5.72 -18.95
CA ALA A 100 3.93 -7.06 -19.41
C ALA A 100 2.72 -7.80 -20.00
N LEU A 101 1.50 -7.45 -19.54
CA LEU A 101 0.24 -8.04 -20.00
C LEU A 101 -0.40 -7.31 -21.20
N PHE A 102 -0.27 -5.98 -21.27
CA PHE A 102 -0.98 -5.13 -22.25
C PHE A 102 -0.05 -4.34 -23.17
N GLY A 103 1.27 -4.42 -22.97
CA GLY A 103 2.26 -3.64 -23.71
C GLY A 103 2.37 -2.18 -23.23
N THR A 104 3.50 -1.55 -23.55
CA THR A 104 3.85 -0.18 -23.10
C THR A 104 2.86 0.90 -23.56
N ALA A 105 2.19 0.71 -24.71
CA ALA A 105 1.33 1.73 -25.31
C ALA A 105 0.05 2.05 -24.50
N ARG A 106 -0.44 1.13 -23.65
CA ARG A 106 -1.68 1.29 -22.87
C ARG A 106 -1.50 1.17 -21.36
N ALA A 107 -0.41 0.56 -20.92
CA ALA A 107 -0.19 0.29 -19.51
C ALA A 107 -0.13 1.56 -18.64
N GLY A 108 0.36 2.68 -19.18
CA GLY A 108 0.42 3.95 -18.44
C GLY A 108 -0.96 4.45 -18.01
N TRP A 109 -1.90 4.58 -18.95
CA TRP A 109 -3.25 5.10 -18.66
C TRP A 109 -4.10 4.10 -17.87
N ILE A 110 -3.97 2.80 -18.13
CA ILE A 110 -4.69 1.76 -17.36
C ILE A 110 -4.18 1.70 -15.92
N SER A 111 -2.86 1.81 -15.71
CA SER A 111 -2.27 1.81 -14.36
C SER A 111 -2.77 2.99 -13.56
N VAL A 112 -2.78 4.19 -14.14
CA VAL A 112 -3.34 5.38 -13.49
C VAL A 112 -4.82 5.17 -13.17
N LEU A 113 -5.64 4.71 -14.13
CA LEU A 113 -7.08 4.57 -13.95
C LEU A 113 -7.47 3.52 -12.90
N VAL A 114 -6.66 2.46 -12.72
CA VAL A 114 -6.90 1.40 -11.73
C VAL A 114 -6.27 1.74 -10.37
N MET A 115 -5.03 2.22 -10.35
CA MET A 115 -4.31 2.46 -9.10
C MET A 115 -4.75 3.72 -8.39
N LEU A 116 -5.15 4.79 -9.08
CA LEU A 116 -5.67 5.99 -8.41
C LEU A 116 -6.85 5.67 -7.48
N PRO A 117 -7.95 5.06 -7.95
CA PRO A 117 -9.08 4.77 -7.09
C PRO A 117 -8.73 3.72 -6.04
N LEU A 118 -7.91 2.71 -6.37
CA LEU A 118 -7.51 1.68 -5.41
C LEU A 118 -6.71 2.26 -4.24
N LEU A 119 -5.78 3.16 -4.53
CA LEU A 119 -4.94 3.79 -3.51
C LEU A 119 -5.67 4.86 -2.72
N LEU A 120 -6.63 5.57 -3.31
CA LEU A 120 -7.51 6.48 -2.56
C LEU A 120 -8.50 5.74 -1.64
N LEU A 121 -8.72 4.45 -1.87
CA LEU A 121 -9.62 3.63 -1.06
C LEU A 121 -8.88 2.87 0.04
N VAL A 122 -7.60 2.55 -0.20
CA VAL A 122 -6.76 1.77 0.73
C VAL A 122 -5.82 2.66 1.55
N GLY A 123 -5.38 3.79 0.98
CA GLY A 123 -4.63 4.84 1.67
C GLY A 123 -5.57 5.81 2.37
#